data_AF-A0A858CKU3-F1
#
_entry.id   AF-A0A858CKU3-F1
#
_cell.length_a   1.000
_cell.length_b   1.000
_cell.length_c   1.000
_cell.angle_alpha   90.00
_cell.angle_beta   90.00
_cell.angle_gamma   90.00
#
_symmetry.space_group_name_H-M   'P 1'
#
loop_
_entity.id
_entity.type
_entity.pdbx_description
1 polymer ?
#
loop_
_entity_poly.entity_id
_entity_poly.type
_entity_poly.pdbx_seq_one_letter_code
_entity_poly.pdbx_strand_id
1 'polypeptide(L)' 'MNYILAIFLPPLSILFAGRPIVAIITFFIWIPALIFSGGLTHPMFIILAWFLIHQSGTAKLMRNHKH' A
#
# COMPACT_ATOMS: atom_id res chain seq x y z
N MET A 1 -17.16 -0.83 -18.14
CA MET A 1 -16.35 0.21 -17.47
C MET A 1 -14.89 -0.10 -17.74
N ASN A 2 -14.18 0.76 -18.45
CA ASN A 2 -12.82 0.46 -18.93
C ASN A 2 -11.78 0.77 -17.85
N TYR A 3 -11.71 -0.08 -16.82
CA TYR A 3 -10.76 0.04 -15.70
C TYR A 3 -9.30 0.00 -16.16
N ILE A 4 -9.02 -0.74 -17.24
CA ILE A 4 -7.68 -0.82 -17.83
C ILE A 4 -7.21 0.57 -18.29
N LEU A 5 -8.08 1.38 -18.89
CA LEU A 5 -7.75 2.74 -19.29
C LEU A 5 -7.50 3.64 -18.08
N ALA A 6 -8.25 3.46 -16.99
CA ALA A 6 -8.07 4.24 -15.76
C ALA A 6 -6.70 3.98 -15.11
N ILE A 7 -6.17 2.76 -15.21
CA ILE A 7 -4.83 2.42 -14.72
C ILE A 7 -3.74 3.09 -15.57
N PHE A 8 -3.92 3.24 -16.89
CA PHE A 8 -2.93 3.92 -17.73
C PHE A 8 -3.15 5.43 -17.88
N LEU A 9 -4.26 5.95 -17.36
CA LEU A 9 -4.64 7.36 -17.46
C LEU A 9 -3.58 8.32 -16.91
N PRO A 10 -2.97 8.06 -15.72
CA PRO A 10 -1.99 8.99 -15.14
C PRO A 10 -0.73 9.19 -15.99
N PRO A 11 -0.01 8.14 -16.45
CA PRO A 11 1.15 8.33 -17.31
C PRO A 11 0.77 8.86 -18.69
N LEU A 12 -0.38 8.45 -19.25
CA LEU A 12 -0.85 8.95 -20.56
C LEU A 12 -1.20 10.44 -20.51
N SER A 13 -1.86 10.91 -19.45
CA SER A 13 -2.21 12.33 -19.28
C SER A 13 -0.97 13.23 -19.29
N ILE A 14 0.11 12.80 -18.63
CA ILE A 14 1.38 13.54 -18.56
C ILE A 14 2.11 13.51 -19.91
N LEU A 15 2.00 12.41 -20.64
CA LEU A 15 2.53 12.29 -22.00
C LEU A 15 1.83 13.25 -22.97
N PHE A 16 0.49 13.31 -22.92
CA PHE A 16 -0.30 14.26 -23.73
C PHE A 16 -0.10 15.72 -23.30
N ALA A 17 0.29 15.97 -22.04
CA ALA A 17 0.67 17.30 -21.56
C ALA A 17 2.05 17.78 -22.06
N GLY A 18 2.71 17.02 -22.95
CA GLY A 18 3.99 17.42 -23.56
C GLY A 18 5.20 17.27 -22.64
N ARG A 19 5.08 16.48 -21.56
CA ARG A 19 6.16 16.28 -20.57
C ARG A 19 6.65 14.82 -20.59
N PRO A 20 7.34 14.38 -21.66
CA PRO A 20 7.71 12.96 -21.85
C PRO A 20 8.63 12.44 -20.74
N ILE A 21 9.56 13.26 -20.25
CA ILE A 21 10.47 12.89 -19.15
C ILE A 21 9.68 12.61 -17.86
N VAL A 22 8.72 13.48 -17.53
CA VAL A 22 7.88 13.34 -16.34
C VAL A 22 6.93 12.15 -16.49
N ALA A 23 6.44 11.87 -17.71
CA ALA A 23 5.59 10.71 -17.99
C ALA A 23 6.34 9.40 -17.74
N ILE A 24 7.61 9.31 -18.15
CA ILE A 24 8.47 8.14 -17.91
C ILE A 24 8.68 7.94 -16.40
N ILE A 25 9.08 9.00 -15.68
CA ILE A 25 9.27 8.94 -14.22
C ILE A 25 7.98 8.50 -13.53
N THR A 26 6.84 9.06 -13.94
CA THR A 26 5.54 8.71 -13.37
C THR A 26 5.19 7.25 -13.65
N PHE A 27 5.44 6.74 -14.86
CA PHE A 27 5.22 5.34 -15.21
C PHE A 27 6.03 4.38 -14.32
N PHE A 28 7.30 4.71 -14.07
CA PHE A 28 8.18 3.92 -13.19
C PHE A 28 7.76 3.95 -11.72
N ILE A 29 7.18 5.04 -11.22
CA ILE A 29 6.62 5.13 -9.85
C ILE A 29 5.24 4.45 -9.78
N TRP A 30 4.48 4.53 -10.87
CA TRP A 30 3.11 4.06 -10.97
C TRP A 30 3.01 2.52 -10.99
N ILE A 31 3.89 1.82 -11.70
CA ILE A 31 3.91 0.35 -11.72
C ILE A 31 4.09 -0.24 -10.31
N PRO A 32 5.11 0.17 -9.52
CA PRO A 32 5.21 -0.19 -8.12
C PRO A 32 3.98 0.25 -7.33
N ALA A 33 3.48 1.48 -7.49
CA ALA A 33 2.31 1.93 -6.73
C ALA A 33 1.09 1.04 -6.94
N LEU A 34 0.84 0.54 -8.16
CA LEU A 34 -0.23 -0.44 -8.44
C LEU A 34 0.02 -1.79 -7.76
N ILE A 35 1.26 -2.26 -7.72
CA ILE A 35 1.63 -3.55 -7.12
C ILE A 35 1.63 -3.47 -5.58
N PHE A 36 2.21 -2.42 -5.00
CA PHE A 36 2.25 -2.18 -3.57
C PHE A 36 0.87 -1.81 -3.01
N SER A 37 0.11 -0.95 -3.71
CA SER A 37 -1.27 -0.62 -3.34
C SER A 37 -2.26 -1.76 -3.61
N GLY A 38 -1.87 -2.75 -4.44
CA GLY A 38 -2.69 -3.92 -4.78
C GLY A 38 -2.47 -5.15 -3.90
N GLY A 39 -1.64 -5.09 -2.84
CA GLY A 39 -1.46 -6.25 -1.98
C GLY A 39 -0.45 -6.19 -0.84
N LEU A 40 0.40 -5.17 -0.69
CA LEU A 40 1.45 -5.18 0.37
C LEU A 40 1.02 -4.59 1.72
N THR A 41 -0.04 -3.79 1.75
CA THR A 41 -0.71 -3.42 3.00
C THR A 41 -1.36 -4.63 3.67
N HIS A 42 -1.72 -5.68 2.93
CA HIS A 42 -2.37 -6.87 3.49
C HIS A 42 -1.43 -7.72 4.36
N PRO A 43 -0.25 -8.20 3.87
CA PRO A 43 0.71 -8.93 4.69
C PRO A 43 1.20 -8.13 5.88
N MET A 44 1.43 -6.82 5.68
CA MET A 44 1.87 -5.94 6.76
C MET A 44 0.81 -5.83 7.86
N PHE A 45 -0.48 -5.77 7.50
CA PHE A 45 -1.59 -5.77 8.45
C PHE A 45 -1.77 -7.13 9.15
N ILE A 46 -1.59 -8.24 8.43
CA ILE A 46 -1.64 -9.60 9.01
C ILE A 46 -0.52 -9.80 10.03
N ILE A 47 0.71 -9.38 9.70
CA ILE A 47 1.86 -9.43 10.62
C ILE A 47 1.61 -8.54 11.84
N LEU A 48 1.06 -7.33 11.64
CA LEU A 48 0.73 -6.42 12.73
C LEU A 48 -0.38 -6.98 13.64
N ALA A 49 -1.43 -7.55 13.07
CA ALA A 49 -2.53 -8.18 13.83
C ALA A 49 -2.06 -9.41 14.61
N TRP A 50 -1.21 -10.24 14.00
CA TRP A 50 -0.56 -11.36 14.68
C TRP A 50 0.28 -10.89 15.87
N PHE A 51 1.11 -9.87 15.67
CA PHE A 51 1.93 -9.28 16.73
C PHE A 51 1.07 -8.69 17.86
N LEU A 52 -0.01 -7.99 17.53
CA LEU A 52 -0.89 -7.35 18.50
C LEU A 52 -1.70 -8.36 19.34
N ILE A 53 -2.17 -9.46 18.74
CA ILE A 53 -2.82 -10.57 19.47
C ILE A 53 -1.82 -11.27 20.39
N HIS A 54 -0.61 -11.52 19.91
CA HIS A 54 0.44 -12.17 20.70
C HIS A 54 0.87 -11.30 21.90
N GLN A 55 1.01 -9.99 21.69
CA GLN A 55 1.33 -9.03 22.75
C GLN A 55 0.19 -8.87 23.76
N SER A 56 -1.08 -8.96 23.32
CA SER A 56 -2.26 -8.84 24.19
C SER A 56 -2.38 -9.98 25.20
N GLY A 57 -1.91 -11.19 24.86
CA GLY A 57 -1.81 -12.31 25.81
C GLY A 57 -0.89 -12.01 26.99
N THR A 58 0.22 -11.33 26.73
CA THR A 58 1.22 -10.93 27.74
C THR A 58 0.76 -9.71 28.55
N ALA A 59 0.07 -8.75 27.91
CA ALA A 59 -0.46 -7.56 28.57
C ALA A 59 -1.57 -7.87 29.60
N LYS A 60 -2.33 -8.95 29.39
CA LYS A 60 -3.38 -9.39 30.33
C LYS A 60 -2.82 -9.90 31.66
N LEU A 61 -1.64 -10.51 31.64
CA LEU A 61 -0.91 -10.95 32.84
C LEU A 61 -0.34 -9.76 33.64
N MET A 62 0.10 -8.70 32.96
CA MET A 62 0.68 -7.51 33.60
C MET A 62 -0.36 -6.63 34.30
N ARG A 63 -1.64 -6.67 33.87
CA ARG A 63 -2.73 -5.95 34.55
C ARG A 63 -3.19 -6.61 35.85
N ASN A 64 -3.02 -7.93 35.98
CA ASN A 64 -3.51 -8.68 37.14
C ASN A 64 -2.54 -8.69 38.33
N HIS A 65 -1.35 -8.09 38.19
CA HIS A 65 -0.36 -7.99 39.26
C HIS A 65 -0.44 -6.65 40.02
N LYS A 66 -1.49 -5.85 39.78
CA LYS A 66 -1.67 -4.50 40.34
C LYS A 66 -2.91 -4.35 41.23
N HIS A 67 -3.42 -5.43 41.81
CA HIS A 67 -4.43 -5.42 42.87
C HIS A 67 -4.13 -6.50 43.91
#